data_AF-A0A4Y7UA71-F1
#
_entry.id   AF-A0A4Y7UA71-F1
#
_cell.length_a   1.000
_cell.length_b   1.000
_cell.length_c   1.000
_cell.angle_alpha   90.00
_cell.angle_beta   90.00
_cell.angle_gamma   90.00
#
_symmetry.space_group_name_H-M   'P 1'
#
loop_
_entity.id
_entity.type
_entity.pdbx_description
1 polymer ?
#
loop_
_entity_poly.entity_id
_entity_poly.type
_entity_poly.pdbx_seq_one_letter_code
_entity_poly.pdbx_strand_id
1 'polypeptide(L)'
;MRCKSIYWLAVVMSLTAIGCDNTDDGSHVDPITIYEKVNGNWGLTNLKMVDEFAKASKIEPNEENLSTYFNYEDFKINFVADAQNRPTSYEVTGNVPPLFAPKGYWALSSDFQQTNASAIRIYLYSDAQKTQKTDELRIISVPGKNEEMQLQLMRTSGGVDFVSYVFKLNAIN
;
A
#
# COMPACT_ATOMS: atom_id res chain seq x y z
N MET A 1 -57.01 45.86 29.64
CA MET A 1 -55.73 45.27 30.09
C MET A 1 -55.47 43.96 29.34
N ARG A 2 -54.82 43.99 28.17
CA ARG A 2 -54.52 42.78 27.38
C ARG A 2 -53.12 42.75 26.73
N CYS A 3 -52.24 43.70 27.07
CA CYS A 3 -50.92 43.82 26.42
C CYS A 3 -49.75 43.21 27.21
N LYS A 4 -49.91 42.80 28.48
CA LYS A 4 -48.77 42.31 29.29
C LYS A 4 -48.36 40.86 29.00
N SER A 5 -49.25 40.04 28.43
CA SER A 5 -48.98 38.61 28.16
C SER A 5 -48.18 38.34 26.88
N ILE A 6 -48.19 39.28 25.91
CA ILE A 6 -47.52 39.10 24.61
C ILE A 6 -46.02 39.37 24.71
N TYR A 7 -45.61 40.35 25.53
CA TYR A 7 -44.19 40.63 25.76
C TYR A 7 -43.46 39.48 26.45
N TRP A 8 -44.13 38.76 27.34
CA TRP A 8 -43.53 37.61 28.02
C TRP A 8 -43.34 36.41 27.08
N LEU A 9 -44.27 36.19 26.15
CA LEU A 9 -44.15 35.16 25.11
C LEU A 9 -43.02 35.47 24.12
N ALA A 10 -42.86 36.74 23.76
CA ALA A 10 -41.80 37.20 22.86
C ALA A 10 -40.39 37.01 23.47
N VAL A 11 -40.23 37.28 24.78
CA VAL A 11 -38.96 37.07 25.49
C VAL A 11 -38.58 35.60 25.57
N VAL A 12 -39.55 34.71 25.82
CA VAL A 12 -39.34 33.25 25.89
C VAL A 12 -39.00 32.65 24.51
N MET A 13 -39.59 33.14 23.41
CA MET A 13 -39.23 32.72 22.05
C MET A 13 -37.83 33.18 21.61
N SER A 14 -37.34 34.33 22.10
CA SER A 14 -35.97 34.80 21.80
C SER A 14 -34.88 34.01 22.53
N LEU A 15 -35.21 33.27 23.60
CA LEU A 15 -34.26 32.45 24.35
C LEU A 15 -34.05 31.05 23.76
N THR A 16 -34.94 30.58 22.86
CA THR A 16 -34.83 29.26 22.23
C THR A 16 -33.98 29.25 20.96
N ALA A 17 -33.47 30.40 20.51
CA ALA A 17 -32.67 30.53 19.29
C ALA A 17 -31.14 30.50 19.52
N ILE A 18 -30.69 30.31 20.77
CA ILE A 18 -29.26 30.25 21.15
C ILE A 18 -28.89 28.79 21.43
N GLY A 19 -29.22 27.89 20.52
CA GLY A 19 -28.67 26.55 20.47
C GLY A 19 -27.75 26.50 19.26
N CYS A 20 -26.50 26.96 19.40
CA CYS A 20 -25.46 26.53 18.47
C CYS A 20 -25.30 25.03 18.69
N ASP A 21 -25.82 24.25 17.75
CA ASP A 21 -25.46 22.86 17.63
C ASP A 21 -23.96 22.84 17.32
N ASN A 22 -23.15 22.62 18.35
CA ASN A 22 -21.75 22.26 18.14
C ASN A 22 -21.81 20.81 17.65
N THR A 23 -22.11 20.64 16.36
CA THR A 23 -22.00 19.34 15.71
C THR A 23 -20.55 18.92 15.92
N ASP A 24 -20.36 17.93 16.80
CA ASP A 24 -19.07 17.32 17.11
C ASP A 24 -18.66 16.50 15.88
N ASP A 25 -18.22 17.20 14.83
CA ASP A 25 -17.82 16.64 13.54
C ASP A 25 -16.49 15.87 13.63
N GLY A 26 -16.00 15.62 14.85
CA GLY A 26 -14.71 15.01 15.12
C GLY A 26 -13.54 15.97 14.89
N SER A 27 -12.41 15.68 15.51
CA SER A 27 -11.17 16.40 15.22
C SER A 27 -10.58 15.94 13.90
N HIS A 28 -9.93 16.85 13.17
CA HIS A 28 -9.16 16.53 11.98
C HIS A 28 -8.13 15.42 12.28
N VAL A 29 -8.13 14.37 11.45
CA VAL A 29 -7.11 13.32 11.43
C VAL A 29 -6.44 13.32 10.06
N ASP A 30 -5.13 13.10 10.06
CA ASP A 30 -4.38 13.03 8.81
C ASP A 30 -4.84 11.82 7.96
N PRO A 31 -4.83 11.92 6.62
CA PRO A 31 -5.20 10.81 5.75
C PRO A 31 -4.24 9.63 5.88
N ILE A 32 -4.79 8.41 5.85
CA ILE A 32 -4.01 7.16 5.86
C ILE A 32 -3.14 7.08 4.59
N THR A 33 -1.84 6.96 4.80
CA THR A 33 -0.81 6.82 3.76
C THR A 33 -0.77 5.40 3.20
N ILE A 34 -0.11 5.22 2.06
CA ILE A 34 0.17 3.89 1.53
C ILE A 34 1.19 3.15 2.41
N TYR A 35 2.08 3.85 3.12
CA TYR A 35 3.02 3.21 4.05
C TYR A 35 2.31 2.41 5.12
N GLU A 36 1.27 2.99 5.72
CA GLU A 36 0.45 2.32 6.75
C GLU A 36 -0.21 1.05 6.22
N LYS A 37 -0.60 1.05 4.94
CA LYS A 37 -1.24 -0.09 4.29
C LYS A 37 -0.25 -1.18 3.90
N VAL A 38 0.99 -0.84 3.58
CA VAL A 38 2.04 -1.78 3.16
C VAL A 38 2.80 -2.32 4.38
N ASN A 39 2.89 -1.56 5.47
CA ASN A 39 3.49 -1.97 6.73
C ASN A 39 2.80 -3.24 7.27
N GLY A 40 3.60 -4.24 7.65
CA GLY A 40 3.12 -5.52 8.17
C GLY A 40 3.78 -6.73 7.53
N ASN A 41 3.32 -7.91 7.95
CA ASN A 41 3.78 -9.20 7.45
C ASN A 41 2.87 -9.70 6.33
N TRP A 42 3.49 -10.19 5.25
CA TRP A 42 2.81 -10.62 4.04
C TRP A 42 3.27 -12.00 3.62
N GLY A 43 2.34 -12.92 3.45
CA GLY A 43 2.57 -14.27 2.96
C GLY A 43 2.31 -14.41 1.48
N LEU A 44 3.17 -15.14 0.78
CA LEU A 44 2.96 -15.44 -0.63
C LEU A 44 1.85 -16.47 -0.80
N THR A 45 0.84 -16.12 -1.61
CA THR A 45 -0.22 -17.04 -2.01
C THR A 45 -0.03 -17.51 -3.44
N ASN A 46 0.52 -16.65 -4.31
CA ASN A 46 0.85 -17.02 -5.66
C ASN A 46 2.06 -16.24 -6.18
N LEU A 47 2.91 -16.91 -6.95
CA LEU A 47 3.99 -16.29 -7.71
C LEU A 47 3.88 -16.70 -9.17
N LYS A 48 3.80 -15.72 -10.05
CA LYS A 48 3.75 -15.92 -11.49
C LYS A 48 4.92 -15.23 -12.16
N MET A 49 5.58 -15.93 -13.07
CA MET A 49 6.55 -15.36 -13.98
C MET A 49 5.86 -15.05 -15.31
N VAL A 50 6.20 -13.93 -15.92
CA VAL A 50 5.69 -13.47 -17.21
C VAL A 50 6.88 -13.20 -18.12
N ASP A 51 6.91 -13.85 -19.27
CA ASP A 51 7.81 -13.48 -20.37
C ASP A 51 7.19 -12.28 -21.11
N GLU A 52 7.74 -11.10 -20.86
CA GLU A 52 7.21 -9.86 -21.41
C GLU A 52 7.45 -9.77 -22.93
N PHE A 53 8.47 -10.45 -23.45
CA PHE A 53 8.74 -10.49 -24.89
C PHE A 53 7.75 -11.40 -25.63
N ALA A 54 7.51 -12.61 -25.10
CA ALA A 54 6.52 -13.53 -25.63
C ALA A 54 5.12 -12.91 -25.56
N LYS A 55 4.78 -12.27 -24.44
CA LYS A 55 3.51 -11.54 -24.26
C LYS A 55 3.34 -10.39 -25.25
N ALA A 56 4.35 -9.55 -25.44
CA ALA A 56 4.32 -8.48 -26.44
C ALA A 56 4.16 -9.04 -27.88
N SER A 57 4.73 -10.21 -28.14
CA SER A 57 4.68 -10.91 -29.43
C SER A 57 3.44 -11.81 -29.59
N LYS A 58 2.56 -11.90 -28.57
CA LYS A 58 1.38 -12.78 -28.53
C LYS A 58 1.72 -14.27 -28.74
N ILE A 59 2.88 -14.68 -28.23
CA ILE A 59 3.33 -16.07 -28.23
C ILE A 59 2.90 -16.71 -26.91
N GLU A 60 2.36 -17.93 -26.98
CA GLU A 60 1.90 -18.69 -25.83
C GLU A 60 2.70 -19.99 -25.67
N PRO A 61 2.97 -20.46 -24.43
CA PRO A 61 2.64 -19.79 -23.16
C PRO A 61 3.60 -18.62 -22.89
N ASN A 62 3.08 -17.49 -22.42
CA ASN A 62 3.89 -16.35 -21.95
C ASN A 62 3.90 -16.16 -20.43
N GLU A 63 3.20 -17.03 -19.70
CA GLU A 63 3.13 -17.00 -18.24
C GLU A 63 3.39 -18.39 -17.67
N GLU A 64 4.09 -18.43 -16.54
CA GLU A 64 4.36 -19.65 -15.79
C GLU A 64 4.10 -19.43 -14.30
N ASN A 65 3.30 -20.32 -13.69
CA ASN A 65 3.04 -20.28 -12.26
C ASN A 65 4.21 -20.94 -11.53
N LEU A 66 4.99 -20.16 -10.79
CA LEU A 66 6.15 -20.65 -10.05
C LEU A 66 5.78 -21.25 -8.69
N SER A 67 4.56 -21.04 -8.19
CA SER A 67 4.13 -21.53 -6.87
C SER A 67 4.25 -23.03 -6.70
N THR A 68 4.19 -23.80 -7.78
CA THR A 68 4.29 -25.27 -7.74
C THR A 68 5.73 -25.80 -7.72
N TYR A 69 6.72 -24.95 -8.04
CA TYR A 69 8.11 -25.39 -8.24
C TYR A 69 9.00 -25.18 -7.02
N PHE A 70 8.61 -24.30 -6.10
CA PHE A 70 9.39 -23.99 -4.90
C PHE A 70 8.50 -23.96 -3.66
N ASN A 71 9.09 -24.07 -2.47
CA ASN A 71 8.37 -24.04 -1.20
C ASN A 71 7.92 -22.61 -0.82
N TYR A 72 7.14 -21.99 -1.69
CA TYR A 72 6.68 -20.62 -1.55
C TYR A 72 5.65 -20.43 -0.44
N GLU A 73 5.10 -21.51 0.13
CA GLU A 73 4.30 -21.47 1.37
C GLU A 73 5.08 -20.83 2.54
N ASP A 74 6.41 -20.96 2.54
CA ASP A 74 7.26 -20.37 3.56
C ASP A 74 7.67 -18.92 3.25
N PHE A 75 7.42 -18.41 2.03
CA PHE A 75 7.80 -17.04 1.67
C PHE A 75 6.97 -16.05 2.48
N LYS A 76 7.66 -15.19 3.21
CA LYS A 76 7.06 -14.06 3.91
C LYS A 76 7.91 -12.82 3.69
N ILE A 77 7.26 -11.71 3.40
CA ILE A 77 7.89 -10.39 3.37
C ILE A 77 7.29 -9.51 4.46
N ASN A 78 8.15 -8.97 5.31
CA ASN A 78 7.80 -8.02 6.34
C ASN A 78 8.28 -6.63 5.93
N PHE A 79 7.37 -5.67 5.92
CA PHE A 79 7.68 -4.25 5.76
C PHE A 79 7.46 -3.55 7.10
N VAL A 80 8.47 -2.86 7.60
CA VAL A 80 8.40 -2.16 8.88
C VAL A 80 8.35 -0.65 8.66
N ALA A 81 7.46 0.03 9.38
CA ALA A 81 7.45 1.47 9.54
C ALA A 81 7.72 1.86 11.01
N ASP A 82 8.23 3.07 11.23
CA ASP A 82 8.41 3.63 12.57
C ASP A 82 7.11 4.15 13.17
N ALA A 83 7.17 4.69 14.40
CA ALA A 83 6.00 5.24 15.11
C ALA A 83 5.39 6.49 14.43
N GLN A 84 6.05 7.05 13.41
CA GLN A 84 5.55 8.15 12.58
C GLN A 84 5.10 7.63 11.21
N ASN A 85 4.88 6.32 11.06
CA ASN A 85 4.52 5.64 9.80
C ASN A 85 5.53 5.83 8.67
N ARG A 86 6.79 6.12 9.00
CA ARG A 86 7.84 6.24 7.98
C ARG A 86 8.48 4.88 7.74
N PRO A 87 8.70 4.48 6.49
CA PRO A 87 9.26 3.19 6.15
C PRO A 87 10.71 3.08 6.67
N THR A 88 11.03 1.96 7.31
CA THR A 88 12.36 1.68 7.87
C THR A 88 13.00 0.54 7.09
N SER A 89 12.83 -0.70 7.55
CA SER A 89 13.45 -1.90 7.00
C SER A 89 12.41 -2.84 6.39
N TYR A 90 12.88 -3.72 5.52
CA TYR A 90 12.13 -4.87 5.07
C TYR A 90 12.96 -6.14 5.22
N GLU A 91 12.28 -7.27 5.36
CA GLU A 91 12.91 -8.59 5.41
C GLU A 91 12.04 -9.61 4.70
N VAL A 92 12.67 -10.45 3.89
CA VAL A 92 12.10 -11.62 3.23
C VAL A 92 12.65 -12.85 3.93
N THR A 93 11.74 -13.70 4.38
CA THR A 93 12.04 -14.97 5.02
C THR A 93 11.39 -16.10 4.23
N GLY A 94 11.85 -17.33 4.47
CA GLY A 94 11.38 -18.53 3.77
C GLY A 94 12.48 -19.22 2.99
N ASN A 95 12.26 -20.50 2.66
CA ASN A 95 13.21 -21.31 1.90
C ASN A 95 12.93 -21.22 0.40
N VAL A 96 13.24 -20.06 -0.18
CA VAL A 96 12.94 -19.73 -1.57
C VAL A 96 14.13 -19.06 -2.25
N PRO A 97 14.35 -19.26 -3.56
CA PRO A 97 15.42 -18.57 -4.27
C PRO A 97 15.23 -17.04 -4.15
N PRO A 98 16.29 -16.29 -3.81
CA PRO A 98 16.18 -14.86 -3.66
C PRO A 98 16.00 -14.21 -5.03
N LEU A 99 14.82 -13.67 -5.29
CA LEU A 99 14.54 -12.88 -6.48
C LEU A 99 15.05 -11.43 -6.35
N PHE A 100 15.34 -10.96 -5.13
CA PHE A 100 15.93 -9.66 -4.81
C PHE A 100 16.60 -9.76 -3.44
N ALA A 101 17.28 -8.71 -2.99
CA ALA A 101 17.96 -8.71 -1.69
C ALA A 101 16.97 -9.08 -0.56
N PRO A 102 17.28 -10.09 0.29
CA PRO A 102 16.32 -10.60 1.26
C PRO A 102 16.11 -9.67 2.46
N LYS A 103 16.92 -8.62 2.62
CA LYS A 103 16.73 -7.62 3.66
C LYS A 103 17.34 -6.30 3.23
N GLY A 104 16.81 -5.21 3.77
CA GLY A 104 17.31 -3.87 3.50
C GLY A 104 16.36 -2.81 4.04
N TYR A 105 16.35 -1.67 3.37
CA TYR A 105 15.51 -0.52 3.70
C TYR A 105 14.57 -0.23 2.54
N TRP A 106 13.41 0.37 2.83
CA TRP A 106 12.42 0.62 1.79
C TRP A 106 11.86 2.04 1.83
N ALA A 107 11.29 2.48 0.71
CA ALA A 107 10.49 3.70 0.60
C ALA A 107 9.50 3.57 -0.55
N LEU A 108 8.45 4.39 -0.53
CA LEU A 108 7.52 4.48 -1.64
C LEU A 108 7.92 5.64 -2.55
N SER A 109 7.55 5.54 -3.82
CA SER A 109 7.67 6.63 -4.77
C SER A 109 6.72 7.79 -4.48
N SER A 110 5.66 7.55 -3.70
CA SER A 110 4.67 8.52 -3.27
C SER A 110 3.89 8.00 -2.07
N ASP A 111 3.54 8.89 -1.15
CA ASP A 111 2.85 8.58 0.09
C ASP A 111 1.35 8.30 -0.15
N PHE A 112 0.82 8.83 -1.26
CA PHE A 112 -0.58 8.72 -1.68
C PHE A 112 -0.69 8.22 -3.12
N GLN A 113 -1.90 7.78 -3.49
CA GLN A 113 -2.24 7.39 -4.86
C GLN A 113 -2.03 8.56 -5.81
N GLN A 114 -1.34 8.32 -6.91
CA GLN A 114 -1.05 9.35 -7.90
C GLN A 114 -2.20 9.44 -8.92
N THR A 115 -2.63 10.65 -9.23
CA THR A 115 -3.73 10.92 -10.19
C THR A 115 -3.32 10.75 -11.65
N ASN A 116 -2.02 10.60 -11.92
CA ASN A 116 -1.43 10.56 -13.26
C ASN A 116 -1.24 9.14 -13.82
N ALA A 117 -1.99 8.15 -13.30
CA ALA A 117 -1.88 6.72 -13.64
C ALA A 117 -0.48 6.09 -13.45
N SER A 118 0.46 6.80 -12.83
CA SER A 118 1.76 6.25 -12.48
C SER A 118 1.58 5.26 -11.34
N ALA A 119 2.12 4.06 -11.52
CA ALA A 119 2.06 3.06 -10.47
C ALA A 119 3.03 3.41 -9.35
N ILE A 120 2.54 3.23 -8.12
CA ILE A 120 3.34 3.37 -6.92
C ILE A 120 4.41 2.28 -6.92
N ARG A 121 5.64 2.67 -6.59
CA ARG A 121 6.79 1.78 -6.50
C ARG A 121 7.29 1.75 -5.07
N ILE A 122 7.70 0.57 -4.62
CA ILE A 122 8.51 0.33 -3.45
C ILE A 122 9.96 0.27 -3.93
N TYR A 123 10.76 1.24 -3.51
CA TYR A 123 12.20 1.22 -3.72
C TYR A 123 12.87 0.46 -2.58
N LEU A 124 13.75 -0.48 -2.92
CA LEU A 124 14.55 -1.25 -1.97
C LEU A 124 15.97 -0.72 -1.96
N TYR A 125 16.57 -0.60 -0.78
CA TYR A 125 17.88 -0.01 -0.55
C TYR A 125 18.75 -0.90 0.33
N SER A 126 20.06 -0.85 0.12
CA SER A 126 21.03 -1.56 0.97
C SER A 126 21.37 -0.80 2.26
N ASP A 127 21.10 0.50 2.33
CA ASP A 127 21.51 1.38 3.43
C ASP A 127 20.34 2.16 4.05
N ALA A 128 20.44 2.48 5.34
CA ALA A 128 19.41 3.19 6.09
C ALA A 128 19.17 4.63 5.59
N GLN A 129 20.18 5.24 4.96
CA GLN A 129 20.09 6.57 4.37
C GLN A 129 19.39 6.55 3.00
N LYS A 130 19.06 5.37 2.48
CA LYS A 130 18.34 5.15 1.21
C LYS A 130 19.03 5.80 0.02
N THR A 131 20.35 5.64 -0.03
CA THR A 131 21.20 6.22 -1.09
C THR A 131 21.52 5.23 -2.20
N GLN A 132 21.55 3.93 -1.89
CA GLN A 132 21.90 2.86 -2.81
C GLN A 132 20.68 1.98 -3.10
N LYS A 133 19.95 2.30 -4.18
CA LYS A 133 18.79 1.50 -4.60
C LYS A 133 19.26 0.16 -5.18
N THR A 134 18.78 -0.94 -4.63
CA THR A 134 19.13 -2.30 -5.08
C THR A 134 18.10 -2.85 -6.05
N ASP A 135 16.82 -2.66 -5.77
CA ASP A 135 15.72 -3.20 -6.56
C ASP A 135 14.49 -2.28 -6.44
N GLU A 136 13.48 -2.55 -7.26
CA GLU A 136 12.22 -1.82 -7.31
C GLU A 136 11.07 -2.81 -7.48
N LEU A 137 10.06 -2.69 -6.61
CA LEU A 137 8.83 -3.47 -6.70
C LEU A 137 7.68 -2.51 -7.03
N ARG A 138 6.94 -2.78 -8.09
CA ARG A 138 5.75 -2.02 -8.44
C ARG A 138 4.56 -2.56 -7.64
N ILE A 139 3.79 -1.68 -7.01
CA ILE A 139 2.53 -2.07 -6.38
C ILE A 139 1.44 -2.07 -7.46
N ILE A 140 0.92 -3.26 -7.74
CA ILE A 140 -0.18 -3.47 -8.69
C ILE A 140 -1.53 -3.31 -7.99
N SER A 141 -1.62 -3.80 -6.75
CA SER A 141 -2.80 -3.66 -5.91
C SER A 141 -2.36 -3.24 -4.51
N VAL A 142 -2.81 -2.06 -4.07
CA VAL A 142 -2.56 -1.58 -2.70
C VAL A 142 -3.52 -2.27 -1.74
N PRO A 143 -3.04 -2.71 -0.55
CA PRO A 143 -3.89 -3.30 0.46
C PRO A 143 -5.08 -2.41 0.84
N GLY A 144 -6.24 -3.03 0.93
CA GLY A 144 -7.47 -2.40 1.38
C GLY A 144 -8.18 -3.32 2.37
N LYS A 145 -9.50 -3.42 2.26
CA LYS A 145 -10.33 -4.23 3.17
C LYS A 145 -9.98 -5.72 3.18
N ASN A 146 -9.58 -6.28 2.04
CA ASN A 146 -9.33 -7.71 1.91
C ASN A 146 -7.92 -8.12 2.33
N GLU A 147 -7.07 -7.17 2.75
CA GLU A 147 -5.70 -7.44 3.17
C GLU A 147 -4.89 -8.25 2.14
N GLU A 148 -5.16 -8.00 0.85
CA GLU A 148 -4.42 -8.56 -0.27
C GLU A 148 -3.54 -7.48 -0.91
N MET A 149 -2.29 -7.83 -1.22
CA MET A 149 -1.35 -7.00 -1.95
C MET A 149 -0.89 -7.73 -3.21
N GLN A 150 -0.66 -6.97 -4.28
CA GLN A 150 0.07 -7.50 -5.44
C GLN A 150 1.28 -6.63 -5.74
N LEU A 151 2.43 -7.28 -5.83
CA LEU A 151 3.69 -6.66 -6.20
C LEU A 151 4.19 -7.23 -7.53
N GLN A 152 4.91 -6.42 -8.28
CA GLN A 152 5.59 -6.84 -9.50
C GLN A 152 7.06 -6.44 -9.44
N LEU A 153 7.95 -7.41 -9.64
CA LEU A 153 9.36 -7.16 -9.91
C LEU A 153 9.58 -7.23 -11.43
N MET A 154 10.11 -6.17 -12.02
CA MET A 154 10.43 -6.13 -13.45
C MET A 154 11.93 -6.33 -13.67
N ARG A 155 12.30 -7.21 -14.59
CA ARG A 155 13.68 -7.36 -15.06
C ARG A 155 13.83 -6.71 -16.43
N THR A 156 14.76 -5.78 -16.49
CA THR A 156 15.03 -4.96 -17.67
C THR A 156 16.48 -5.16 -18.09
N SER A 157 16.71 -5.33 -19.39
CA SER A 157 18.05 -5.38 -19.97
C SER A 157 18.11 -4.46 -21.18
N GLY A 158 19.11 -3.56 -21.24
CA GLY A 158 19.21 -2.58 -22.32
C GLY A 158 17.98 -1.64 -22.43
N GLY A 159 17.25 -1.43 -21.34
CA GLY A 159 16.01 -0.63 -21.32
C GLY A 159 14.76 -1.38 -21.79
N VAL A 160 14.86 -2.67 -22.09
CA VAL A 160 13.74 -3.52 -22.51
C VAL A 160 13.37 -4.48 -21.38
N ASP A 161 12.09 -4.48 -21.02
CA ASP A 161 11.51 -5.41 -20.07
C ASP A 161 11.40 -6.79 -20.72
N PHE A 162 11.99 -7.81 -20.09
CA PHE A 162 12.02 -9.16 -20.65
C PHE A 162 11.31 -10.18 -19.77
N VAL A 163 11.36 -10.04 -18.45
CA VAL A 163 10.67 -10.91 -17.51
C VAL A 163 10.08 -10.09 -16.37
N SER A 164 8.86 -10.41 -15.95
CA SER A 164 8.31 -9.91 -14.70
C SER A 164 7.88 -11.04 -13.75
N TYR A 165 8.02 -10.79 -12.46
CA TYR A 165 7.53 -11.66 -11.39
C TYR A 165 6.39 -10.97 -10.66
N VAL A 166 5.21 -11.57 -10.66
CA VAL A 166 4.01 -11.06 -10.01
C VAL A 166 3.76 -11.86 -8.74
N PHE A 167 3.86 -11.18 -7.60
CA PHE A 167 3.63 -11.72 -6.26
C PHE A 167 2.22 -11.37 -5.84
N LYS A 168 1.41 -12.39 -5.53
CA LYS A 168 0.15 -12.22 -4.80
C LYS A 168 0.40 -12.52 -3.32
N LEU A 169 0.11 -11.56 -2.47
CA LEU A 169 0.41 -11.59 -1.06
C LEU A 169 -0.86 -11.36 -0.24
N ASN A 170 -0.96 -12.04 0.90
CA ASN A 170 -2.00 -11.81 1.90
C ASN A 170 -1.36 -11.41 3.23
N ALA A 171 -2.02 -10.56 4.02
CA ALA A 171 -1.53 -10.26 5.35
C ALA A 171 -1.48 -11.54 6.22
N ILE A 172 -0.43 -11.65 7.03
CA ILE A 172 -0.29 -12.70 8.04
C ILE A 172 -0.21 -12.01 9.40
N ASN A 173 -1.06 -12.46 10.33
CA ASN A 173 -1.05 -12.02 11.74
C ASN A 173 0.13 -12.61 12.52
#